data_AF-A0A535XJA4-F1
#
_entry.id   AF-A0A535XJA4-F1
#
_cell.length_a   1.000
_cell.length_b   1.000
_cell.length_c   1.000
_cell.angle_alpha   90.00
_cell.angle_beta   90.00
_cell.angle_gamma   90.00
#
_symmetry.space_group_name_H-M   'P 1'
#
loop_
_entity.id
_entity.type
_entity.pdbx_description
1 polymer ?
#
loop_
_entity_poly.entity_id
_entity_poly.type
_entity_poly.pdbx_seq_one_letter_code
_entity_poly.pdbx_strand_id
1 'polypeptide(L)' 'MYESLLGTSGEGRVKVVCLQENLAHGLGIVGRGVSTRGSLPILGNVLLRTDSGRLRLTATNLEVGIN' A
#
# COMPACT_ATOMS: atom_id res chain seq x y z
N MET A 1 -22.95 -9.55 16.24
CA MET A 1 -22.79 -9.99 14.83
C MET A 1 -21.77 -9.06 14.18
N TYR A 2 -20.46 -9.27 14.25
CA TYR A 2 -19.62 -10.42 14.53
C TYR A 2 -18.40 -9.89 15.30
N GLU A 3 -18.13 -10.44 16.48
CA GLU A 3 -16.84 -10.26 17.12
C GLU A 3 -15.76 -11.00 16.31
N SER A 4 -14.62 -10.34 16.07
CA SER A 4 -13.29 -10.95 15.92
C SER A 4 -12.26 -9.99 15.30
N LEU A 5 -12.20 -8.72 15.74
CA LEU A 5 -10.97 -7.93 15.64
C LEU A 5 -9.94 -8.41 16.70
N LEU A 6 -9.88 -9.72 16.93
CA LEU A 6 -8.87 -10.38 17.75
C LEU A 6 -7.56 -10.32 16.97
N GLY A 7 -6.54 -9.84 17.66
CA GLY A 7 -5.23 -9.53 17.11
C GLY A 7 -4.65 -10.65 16.25
N THR A 8 -4.16 -10.27 15.07
CA THR A 8 -3.22 -11.10 14.34
C THR A 8 -1.88 -11.01 15.04
N SER A 9 -1.60 -11.99 15.89
CA SER A 9 -0.23 -12.36 16.20
C SER A 9 0.54 -12.52 14.88
N GLY A 10 1.65 -11.79 14.73
CA GLY A 10 2.74 -12.11 13.80
C GLY A 10 2.62 -11.72 12.31
N GLU A 11 1.44 -11.73 11.68
CA GLU A 11 1.30 -11.36 10.26
C GLU A 11 0.01 -10.56 10.01
N GLY A 12 0.15 -9.22 9.93
CA GLY A 12 -0.98 -8.31 9.79
C GLY A 12 -1.63 -8.37 8.41
N ARG A 13 -2.78 -9.05 8.30
CA ARG A 13 -3.61 -9.00 7.09
C ARG A 13 -4.43 -7.70 7.08
N VAL A 14 -4.20 -6.87 6.07
CA VAL A 14 -4.98 -5.65 5.84
C VAL A 14 -6.26 -5.99 5.07
N LYS A 15 -7.41 -5.50 5.53
CA LYS A 15 -8.68 -5.53 4.80
C LYS A 15 -9.17 -4.11 4.57
N VAL A 16 -9.41 -3.74 3.32
CA VAL A 16 -9.90 -2.41 2.95
C VAL A 16 -10.98 -2.53 1.88
N VAL A 17 -11.91 -1.57 1.86
CA VAL A 17 -12.91 -1.42 0.80
C VAL A 17 -12.88 0.04 0.37
N CYS A 18 -12.76 0.29 -0.93
CA CYS A 18 -12.75 1.62 -1.50
C CYS A 18 -13.35 1.58 -2.92
N LEU A 19 -13.65 2.76 -3.45
CA LEU A 19 -14.01 2.93 -4.86
C LEU A 19 -12.82 2.56 -5.76
N GLN A 20 -13.10 1.89 -6.88
CA GLN A 20 -12.08 1.40 -7.80
C GLN A 20 -11.30 2.57 -8.43
N GLU A 21 -12.01 3.62 -8.83
CA GLU A 21 -11.44 4.83 -9.42
C GLU A 21 -10.47 5.54 -8.49
N ASN A 22 -10.76 5.58 -7.18
CA ASN A 22 -9.88 6.18 -6.18
C ASN A 22 -8.59 5.36 -6.02
N LEU A 23 -8.71 4.02 -5.99
CA LEU A 23 -7.55 3.14 -5.90
C LEU A 23 -6.69 3.24 -7.17
N ALA A 24 -7.31 3.20 -8.36
CA ALA A 24 -6.62 3.31 -9.64
C ALA A 24 -5.89 4.66 -9.77
N HIS A 25 -6.54 5.75 -9.38
CA HIS A 25 -5.92 7.08 -9.37
C HIS A 25 -4.69 7.13 -8.45
N GLY A 26 -4.83 6.65 -7.20
CA GLY A 26 -3.73 6.59 -6.24
C GLY A 26 -2.55 5.73 -6.73
N LEU A 27 -2.83 4.55 -7.28
CA LEU A 27 -1.82 3.65 -7.87
C LEU A 27 -1.10 4.30 -9.07
N GLY A 28 -1.82 5.05 -9.91
CA GLY A 28 -1.23 5.79 -11.03
C GLY A 28 -0.25 6.89 -10.59
N ILE A 29 -0.47 7.48 -9.41
CA ILE A 29 0.43 8.48 -8.82
C ILE A 29 1.66 7.79 -8.22
N VAL A 30 1.46 6.87 -7.26
CA VAL A 30 2.60 6.26 -6.53
C VAL A 30 3.42 5.32 -7.39
N GLY A 31 2.83 4.74 -8.45
CA GLY A 31 3.54 3.86 -9.39
C GLY A 31 4.77 4.53 -10.05
N ARG A 32 4.79 5.87 -10.12
CA ARG A 32 5.95 6.63 -10.62
C ARG A 32 7.19 6.53 -9.72
N GLY A 33 7.01 6.18 -8.45
CA GLY A 33 8.09 5.96 -7.49
C GLY A 33 8.58 4.52 -7.41
N VAL A 34 8.01 3.59 -8.19
CA VAL A 34 8.37 2.16 -8.17
C VAL A 34 9.60 1.90 -9.07
N SER A 35 10.49 0.99 -8.64
CA SER A 35 11.61 0.54 -9.46
C SER A 35 11.33 -0.83 -10.11
N THR A 36 11.00 -0.83 -11.41
CA THR A 36 10.61 -2.05 -12.15
C THR A 36 11.76 -2.87 -12.73
N ARG A 37 12.99 -2.32 -12.73
CA ARG A 37 14.21 -2.97 -13.23
C ARG A 37 15.40 -2.82 -12.25
N GLY A 38 15.10 -2.61 -10.98
CA GLY A 38 16.11 -2.43 -9.93
C GLY A 38 16.68 -3.74 -9.39
N SER A 39 17.84 -3.68 -8.75
CA SER A 39 18.48 -4.81 -8.06
C SER A 39 17.74 -5.26 -6.80
N LEU A 40 16.80 -4.45 -6.29
CA LEU A 40 16.00 -4.71 -5.10
C LEU A 40 14.54 -4.98 -5.49
N PRO A 41 14.10 -6.25 -5.62
CA PRO A 41 12.73 -6.59 -6.04
C PRO A 41 11.64 -6.00 -5.15
N ILE A 42 11.94 -5.76 -3.87
CA ILE A 42 10.99 -5.16 -2.92
C ILE A 42 10.54 -3.76 -3.35
N LEU A 43 11.41 -3.01 -4.03
CA LEU A 43 11.11 -1.66 -4.54
C LEU A 43 10.24 -1.67 -5.81
N GLY A 44 9.94 -2.86 -6.33
CA GLY A 44 8.93 -3.10 -7.37
C GLY A 44 7.49 -3.06 -6.84
N ASN A 45 7.29 -2.86 -5.53
CA ASN A 45 5.98 -2.92 -4.87
C ASN A 45 5.51 -1.56 -4.36
N VAL A 46 4.20 -1.47 -4.09
CA VAL A 46 3.57 -0.37 -3.38
C VAL A 46 3.27 -0.82 -1.95
N LEU A 47 3.63 -0.01 -0.97
CA LEU A 47 3.22 -0.19 0.43
C LEU A 47 1.76 0.27 0.59
N LEU A 48 0.90 -0.64 1.02
CA LEU A 48 -0.46 -0.35 1.43
C LEU A 48 -0.50 -0.29 2.95
N ARG A 49 -0.94 0.84 3.50
CA ARG A 49 -1.15 1.00 4.95
C ARG A 49 -2.50 1.66 5.19
N THR A 50 -3.21 1.18 6.20
CA THR A 50 -4.36 1.90 6.75
C THR A 50 -3.92 2.77 7.92
N ASP A 51 -4.38 4.01 7.94
CA ASP A 51 -4.17 4.93 9.05
C ASP A 51 -5.42 5.79 9.22
N SER A 52 -5.97 5.83 10.43
CA SER A 52 -7.09 6.71 10.79
C SER A 52 -8.28 6.62 9.82
N GLY A 53 -8.63 5.40 9.39
CA GLY A 53 -9.73 5.14 8.45
C GLY A 53 -9.42 5.43 6.98
N ARG A 54 -8.17 5.77 6.63
CA ARG A 54 -7.74 6.04 5.25
C ARG A 54 -6.79 4.97 4.75
N LEU A 55 -6.87 4.66 3.47
CA LEU A 55 -5.83 3.90 2.76
C LEU A 55 -4.74 4.87 2.30
N ARG A 56 -3.49 4.61 2.71
CA ARG A 56 -2.29 5.28 2.20
C ARG A 56 -1.54 4.33 1.29
N LEU A 57 -1.04 4.88 0.18
CA LEU A 57 -0.24 4.17 -0.81
C LEU A 57 1.13 4.84 -0.85
N THR A 58 2.21 4.08 -0.86
CA THR A 58 3.56 4.64 -0.90
C THR A 58 4.49 3.79 -1.74
N ALA A 59 5.39 4.42 -2.49
CA ALA A 59 6.44 3.74 -3.25
C ALA A 59 7.74 4.54 -3.24
N THR A 60 8.86 3.86 -3.42
CA THR A 60 10.18 4.49 -3.55
C THR A 60 11.16 3.64 -4.36
N ASN A 61 12.07 4.30 -5.04
CA ASN A 61 13.23 3.73 -5.71
C ASN A 61 14.56 4.06 -4.98
N LEU A 62 14.49 4.56 -3.74
CA LEU A 62 15.59 5.09 -2.90
C LEU A 62 16.13 6.47 -3.30
N GLU A 63 15.71 7.02 -4.43
CA GLU A 63 16.04 8.39 -4.85
C GLU A 63 14.86 9.34 -4.61
N VAL A 64 13.65 8.85 -4.91
CA VAL A 64 12.38 9.56 -4.77
C VAL A 64 11.39 8.69 -4.01
N GLY A 65 10.61 9.32 -3.12
CA GLY A 65 9.46 8.71 -2.44
C GLY A 65 8.17 9.45 -2.75
N ILE A 66 7.08 8.71 -2.97
CA ILE A 66 5.74 9.26 -3.25
C ILE A 66 4.75 8.61 -2.26
N ASN A 67 3.94 9.39 -1.54
CA ASN A 67 3.02 8.92 -0.49
C ASN A 67 1.64 9.60 -0.46
#